data_AF-A0A224YPQ6-F1
#
_entry.id   AF-A0A224YPQ6-F1
#
_cell.length_a   1.000
_cell.length_b   1.000
_cell.length_c   1.000
_cell.angle_alpha   90.00
_cell.angle_beta   90.00
_cell.angle_gamma   90.00
#
_symmetry.space_group_name_H-M   'P 1'
#
loop_
_entity.id
_entity.type
_entity.pdbx_description
1 polymer ?
#
loop_
_entity_poly.entity_id
_entity_poly.type
_entity_poly.pdbx_seq_one_letter_code
_entity_poly.pdbx_strand_id
1 'polypeptide(L)'
;MVTKTGSGVRMEGLVSPTHRIKPMPVSEKSEHGLVPHEIHEIEHKEMLDKTLTYRSKASKAVLHERALWPRVNVPVVVTVEVFIVLDKWHHRNFTSTTQALWYLCVMVNSANMRYRDASNPGVRLLLTGVEKAENEYYVVTPQGDDGYLFDDG
;
A
#
# COMPACT_ATOMS: atom_id res chain seq x y z
N MET A 1 17.73 -9.99 -8.75
CA MET A 1 18.20 -11.36 -9.04
C MET A 1 19.61 -11.27 -9.60
N VAL A 2 20.52 -12.17 -9.20
CA VAL A 2 21.91 -12.21 -9.71
C VAL A 2 22.13 -13.55 -10.40
N THR A 3 22.57 -13.53 -11.65
CA THR A 3 22.86 -14.71 -12.46
C THR A 3 24.27 -14.60 -13.04
N LYS A 4 25.08 -15.64 -12.86
CA LYS A 4 26.42 -15.72 -13.44
C LYS A 4 26.31 -16.45 -14.79
N THR A 5 26.63 -15.76 -15.87
CA THR A 5 26.75 -16.36 -17.21
C THR A 5 28.22 -16.60 -17.53
N GLY A 6 28.52 -17.42 -18.55
CA GLY A 6 29.91 -17.65 -19.00
C GLY A 6 30.62 -16.37 -19.49
N SER A 7 29.86 -15.31 -19.75
CA SER A 7 30.36 -14.02 -20.21
C SER A 7 30.50 -12.99 -19.08
N GLY A 8 29.80 -13.12 -17.95
CA GLY A 8 29.88 -12.16 -16.87
C GLY A 8 28.77 -12.30 -15.82
N VAL A 9 28.56 -11.26 -15.02
CA VAL A 9 27.48 -11.22 -14.03
C VAL A 9 26.32 -10.41 -14.58
N ARG A 10 25.13 -11.00 -14.60
CA ARG A 10 23.88 -10.33 -14.92
C ARG A 10 23.14 -10.07 -13.61
N MET A 11 22.87 -8.80 -13.32
CA MET A 11 22.17 -8.40 -12.11
C MET A 11 21.06 -7.41 -12.44
N GLU A 12 19.96 -7.56 -11.71
CA GLU A 12 18.83 -6.65 -11.71
C GLU A 12 18.37 -6.42 -10.27
N GLY A 13 18.04 -5.18 -9.93
CA GLY A 13 17.57 -4.86 -8.59
C GLY A 13 17.65 -3.37 -8.26
N LEU A 14 17.42 -3.06 -6.99
CA LEU A 14 17.53 -1.71 -6.44
C LEU A 14 18.97 -1.44 -5.99
N VAL A 15 19.47 -0.25 -6.27
CA VAL A 15 20.76 0.26 -5.76
C VAL A 15 20.53 1.29 -4.67
N SER A 16 19.42 2.04 -4.78
CA SER A 16 18.94 2.99 -3.77
C SER A 16 17.41 3.07 -3.82
N PRO A 17 16.75 3.78 -2.90
CA PRO A 17 15.30 3.99 -2.94
C PRO A 17 14.78 4.63 -4.24
N THR A 18 15.64 5.36 -4.95
CA THR A 18 15.30 6.09 -6.18
C THR A 18 15.99 5.52 -7.42
N HIS A 19 16.90 4.54 -7.30
CA HIS A 19 17.68 4.04 -8.44
C HIS A 19 17.61 2.52 -8.59
N ARG A 20 17.47 2.08 -9.84
CA ARG A 20 17.44 0.67 -10.24
C ARG A 20 18.60 0.35 -11.17
N ILE A 21 19.18 -0.83 -11.00
CA ILE A 21 20.18 -1.40 -11.91
C ILE A 21 19.52 -2.47 -12.80
N LYS A 22 19.84 -2.45 -14.09
CA LYS A 22 19.44 -3.49 -15.06
C LYS A 22 20.56 -3.75 -16.09
N PRO A 23 20.62 -4.94 -16.70
CA PRO A 23 21.55 -5.21 -17.79
C PRO A 23 21.17 -4.43 -19.05
N MET A 24 22.15 -3.91 -19.79
CA MET A 24 21.92 -3.23 -21.06
C MET A 24 21.72 -4.23 -22.20
N PRO A 25 20.63 -4.12 -22.99
CA PRO A 25 20.35 -5.06 -24.08
C PRO A 25 21.17 -4.80 -25.35
N VAL A 26 21.66 -3.56 -25.53
CA VAL A 26 22.37 -3.14 -26.75
C VAL A 26 23.79 -2.74 -26.36
N SER A 27 24.72 -3.66 -26.51
CA SER A 27 26.13 -3.33 -26.60
C SER A 27 26.75 -4.33 -27.56
N GLU A 28 27.52 -3.84 -28.53
CA GLU A 28 28.48 -4.68 -29.23
C GLU A 28 29.18 -5.55 -28.19
N LYS A 29 29.21 -6.86 -28.43
CA LYS A 29 29.80 -7.79 -27.47
C LYS A 29 31.23 -7.30 -27.20
N SER A 30 31.48 -6.88 -25.96
CA SER A 30 32.85 -6.64 -25.51
C SER A 30 33.64 -7.90 -25.81
N GLU A 31 34.84 -7.78 -26.40
CA GLU A 31 35.73 -8.92 -26.68
C GLU A 31 35.91 -9.84 -25.46
N HIS A 32 35.72 -9.30 -24.25
CA HIS A 32 35.93 -9.97 -22.97
C HIS A 32 34.63 -10.48 -22.32
N GLY A 33 33.48 -10.42 -23.01
CA GLY A 33 32.20 -10.96 -22.55
C GLY A 33 31.46 -10.14 -21.49
N LEU A 34 32.05 -9.02 -21.02
CA LEU A 34 31.49 -8.18 -19.97
C LEU A 34 30.06 -7.72 -20.30
N VAL A 35 29.16 -7.85 -19.32
CA VAL A 35 27.76 -7.42 -19.42
C VAL A 35 27.65 -6.01 -18.81
N PRO A 36 27.42 -4.96 -19.60
CA PRO A 36 27.20 -3.63 -19.05
C PRO A 36 25.84 -3.53 -18.35
N HIS A 37 25.78 -2.72 -17.29
CA HIS A 37 24.56 -2.41 -16.56
C HIS A 37 24.30 -0.92 -16.56
N GLU A 38 23.03 -0.57 -16.67
CA GLU A 38 22.54 0.79 -16.55
C GLU A 38 21.93 0.98 -15.16
N ILE A 39 22.40 2.02 -14.47
CA ILE A 39 21.77 2.56 -13.27
C ILE A 39 20.95 3.76 -13.72
N HIS A 40 19.63 3.70 -13.50
CA HIS A 40 18.71 4.77 -13.86
C HIS A 40 17.78 5.08 -12.70
N GLU A 41 17.26 6.30 -12.68
CA GLU A 41 16.26 6.74 -11.73
C GLU A 41 14.95 5.99 -11.98
N ILE A 42 14.28 5.59 -10.89
CA ILE A 42 12.98 4.96 -10.95
C ILE A 42 11.99 6.05 -11.34
N GLU A 43 11.29 5.86 -12.46
CA GLU A 43 10.13 6.69 -12.77
C GLU A 43 9.10 6.52 -11.66
N HIS A 44 9.13 7.45 -10.71
CA HIS A 44 8.00 7.71 -9.84
C HIS A 44 6.94 8.31 -10.75
N LYS A 45 6.12 7.46 -11.38
CA LYS A 45 4.77 7.91 -11.74
C LYS A 45 4.24 8.50 -10.45
N GLU A 46 4.03 9.81 -10.42
CA GLU A 46 3.26 10.44 -9.37
C GLU A 46 2.05 9.54 -9.24
N MET A 47 2.02 8.71 -8.19
CA MET A 47 0.77 8.16 -7.78
C MET A 47 -0.04 9.43 -7.61
N LEU A 48 -1.15 9.50 -8.34
CA LEU A 48 -2.21 10.43 -8.04
C LEU A 48 -2.66 10.06 -6.64
N ASP A 49 -1.84 10.44 -5.67
CA ASP A 49 -2.08 10.47 -4.25
C ASP A 49 -3.05 11.64 -4.16
N LYS A 50 -4.25 11.39 -4.69
CA LYS A 50 -5.46 12.08 -4.31
C LYS A 50 -5.54 11.75 -2.84
N THR A 51 -4.82 12.54 -2.04
CA THR A 51 -5.07 12.63 -0.63
C THR A 51 -6.54 13.00 -0.58
N LEU A 52 -7.41 12.02 -0.33
CA LEU A 52 -8.81 12.27 -0.11
C LEU A 52 -8.81 13.27 1.04
N THR A 53 -9.08 14.53 0.74
CA THR A 53 -9.33 15.51 1.77
C THR A 53 -10.60 15.04 2.43
N TYR A 54 -10.45 14.27 3.51
CA TYR A 54 -11.57 13.80 4.31
C TYR A 54 -12.37 15.03 4.72
N ARG A 55 -13.49 15.25 4.03
CA ARG A 55 -14.35 16.39 4.27
C ARG A 55 -15.23 16.02 5.45
N SER A 56 -14.64 16.07 6.65
CA SER A 56 -15.37 15.74 7.87
C SER A 56 -16.60 16.64 7.95
N LYS A 57 -17.80 16.06 7.96
CA LYS A 57 -19.01 16.72 8.48
C LYS A 57 -18.94 16.92 10.00
N ALA A 58 -17.82 16.57 10.63
CA ALA A 58 -17.50 17.07 11.95
C ALA A 58 -17.49 18.60 11.84
N SER A 59 -18.38 19.24 12.61
CA SER A 59 -18.29 20.65 12.96
C SER A 59 -16.82 21.04 13.02
N LYS A 60 -16.45 22.17 12.40
CA LYS A 60 -15.18 22.85 12.65
C LYS A 60 -15.13 23.26 14.13
N ALA A 61 -15.10 22.28 15.04
CA ALA A 61 -14.60 22.45 16.36
C ALA A 61 -13.18 22.94 16.12
N VAL A 62 -12.98 24.22 16.43
CA VAL A 62 -11.70 24.88 16.39
C VAL A 62 -10.73 23.93 17.11
N LEU A 63 -9.95 23.17 16.34
CA LEU A 63 -8.83 22.39 16.84
C LEU A 63 -7.76 23.41 17.20
N HIS A 64 -8.02 24.14 18.29
CA HIS A 64 -6.98 24.85 18.99
C HIS A 64 -6.07 23.75 19.54
N GLU A 65 -4.80 23.79 19.12
CA GLU A 65 -3.70 22.95 19.61
C GLU A 65 -3.57 22.97 21.16
N ARG A 66 -4.33 23.85 21.83
CA ARG A 66 -4.36 24.08 23.28
C ARG A 66 -5.78 24.09 23.87
N ALA A 67 -6.74 23.39 23.28
CA ALA A 67 -7.91 23.03 24.06
C ALA A 67 -7.41 22.10 25.18
N LEU A 68 -7.36 22.64 26.41
CA LEU A 68 -7.03 21.95 27.64
C LEU A 68 -8.10 20.87 27.92
N TRP A 69 -8.17 19.86 27.07
CA TRP A 69 -8.86 18.63 27.40
C TRP A 69 -8.11 18.01 28.58
N PRO A 70 -8.80 17.56 29.64
CA PRO A 70 -8.15 16.89 30.76
C PRO A 70 -7.27 15.80 30.15
N ARG A 71 -5.99 15.74 30.55
CA ARG A 71 -4.97 14.82 30.01
C ARG A 71 -5.60 13.45 29.83
N VAL A 72 -6.06 13.14 28.63
CA VAL A 72 -6.69 11.86 28.36
C VAL A 72 -5.55 10.87 28.51
N ASN A 73 -5.69 9.94 29.45
CA ASN A 73 -4.66 8.96 29.72
C ASN A 73 -4.62 7.99 28.52
N VAL A 74 -3.82 8.33 27.51
CA VAL A 74 -3.66 7.51 26.32
C VAL A 74 -2.76 6.33 26.67
N PRO A 75 -3.19 5.09 26.43
CA PRO A 75 -2.35 3.93 26.65
C PRO A 75 -1.04 4.01 25.88
N VAL A 76 0.02 3.40 26.41
CA VAL A 76 1.34 3.35 25.74
C VAL A 76 1.24 2.75 24.33
N VAL A 77 0.33 1.81 24.13
CA VAL A 77 0.01 1.23 22.81
C VAL A 77 -1.49 1.29 22.58
N VAL A 78 -1.89 1.90 21.48
CA VAL A 78 -3.28 1.92 20.99
C VAL A 78 -3.44 0.78 19.99
N THR A 79 -4.36 -0.15 20.28
CA THR A 79 -4.75 -1.19 19.32
C THR A 79 -5.99 -0.72 18.56
N VAL A 80 -5.89 -0.67 17.24
CA VAL A 80 -6.97 -0.30 16.33
C VAL A 80 -7.53 -1.57 15.72
N GLU A 81 -8.79 -1.84 15.99
CA GLU A 81 -9.51 -2.95 15.39
C GLU A 81 -9.91 -2.60 13.95
N VAL A 82 -9.58 -3.48 13.02
CA VAL A 82 -9.82 -3.31 11.60
C VAL A 82 -10.77 -4.40 11.14
N PHE A 83 -11.95 -4.00 10.69
CA PHE A 83 -12.90 -4.85 10.00
C PHE A 83 -12.91 -4.48 8.52
N ILE A 84 -12.73 -5.44 7.63
CA ILE A 84 -12.58 -5.18 6.19
C ILE A 84 -13.77 -5.75 5.45
N VAL A 85 -14.49 -4.91 4.71
CA VAL A 85 -15.51 -5.35 3.75
C VAL A 85 -14.87 -5.42 2.37
N LEU A 86 -14.90 -6.59 1.75
CA LEU A 86 -14.47 -6.80 0.38
C LEU A 86 -15.69 -6.67 -0.53
N ASP A 87 -15.66 -5.67 -1.40
CA ASP A 87 -16.65 -5.53 -2.47
C ASP A 87 -16.50 -6.66 -3.52
N LYS A 88 -17.49 -6.78 -4.38
CA LYS A 88 -17.64 -7.78 -5.43
C LYS A 88 -16.51 -7.72 -6.43
N TRP A 89 -16.04 -6.52 -6.75
CA TRP A 89 -15.03 -6.27 -7.78
C TRP A 89 -13.60 -6.54 -7.30
N HIS A 90 -13.36 -6.39 -6.01
CA HIS A 90 -12.13 -6.70 -5.33
C HIS A 90 -12.06 -8.19 -5.03
N HIS A 91 -13.13 -8.77 -4.46
CA HIS A 91 -13.08 -10.17 -4.04
C HIS A 91 -13.14 -11.17 -5.21
N ARG A 92 -13.65 -10.79 -6.39
CA ARG A 92 -13.64 -11.66 -7.59
C ARG A 92 -12.24 -12.05 -8.07
N ASN A 93 -11.21 -11.30 -7.67
CA ASN A 93 -9.82 -11.57 -8.04
C ASN A 93 -9.19 -12.69 -7.20
N PHE A 94 -9.87 -13.14 -6.14
CA PHE A 94 -9.43 -14.26 -5.33
C PHE A 94 -10.16 -15.53 -5.71
N THR A 95 -9.39 -16.59 -5.89
CA THR A 95 -9.93 -17.93 -6.22
C THR A 95 -10.56 -18.62 -5.01
N SER A 96 -10.13 -18.25 -3.80
CA SER A 96 -10.62 -18.81 -2.53
C SER A 96 -10.62 -17.76 -1.42
N THR A 97 -11.47 -17.97 -0.40
CA THR A 97 -11.51 -17.14 0.80
C THR A 97 -10.16 -17.13 1.52
N THR A 98 -9.46 -18.27 1.56
CA THR A 98 -8.13 -18.38 2.17
C THR A 98 -7.12 -17.47 1.49
N GLN A 99 -7.14 -17.39 0.14
CA GLN A 99 -6.25 -16.49 -0.60
C GLN A 99 -6.55 -15.01 -0.28
N ALA A 100 -7.83 -14.64 -0.18
CA ALA A 100 -8.24 -13.29 0.21
C ALA A 100 -7.77 -12.95 1.64
N LEU A 101 -7.93 -13.88 2.58
CA LEU A 101 -7.46 -13.71 3.96
C LEU A 101 -5.95 -13.55 4.04
N TRP A 102 -5.18 -14.35 3.31
CA TRP A 102 -3.72 -14.20 3.25
C TRP A 102 -3.32 -12.82 2.74
N TYR A 103 -3.94 -12.36 1.65
CA TYR A 103 -3.71 -11.03 1.10
C TYR A 103 -3.98 -9.93 2.13
N LEU A 104 -5.13 -9.99 2.81
CA LEU A 104 -5.50 -9.01 3.84
C LEU A 104 -4.58 -9.05 5.06
N CYS A 105 -4.21 -10.23 5.54
CA CYS A 105 -3.25 -10.38 6.63
C CYS A 105 -1.88 -9.79 6.28
N VAL A 106 -1.38 -10.03 5.07
CA VAL A 106 -0.12 -9.44 4.58
C VAL A 106 -0.24 -7.92 4.51
N MET A 107 -1.37 -7.39 4.02
CA MET A 107 -1.62 -5.96 3.93
C MET A 107 -1.66 -5.29 5.32
N VAL A 108 -2.42 -5.84 6.28
CA VAL A 108 -2.49 -5.31 7.65
C VAL A 108 -1.14 -5.42 8.36
N ASN A 109 -0.41 -6.52 8.17
CA ASN A 109 0.94 -6.66 8.73
C ASN A 109 1.92 -5.65 8.11
N SER A 110 1.81 -5.38 6.81
CA SER A 110 2.62 -4.37 6.14
C SER A 110 2.33 -2.96 6.68
N ALA A 111 1.06 -2.65 6.92
CA ALA A 111 0.68 -1.40 7.59
C ALA A 111 1.23 -1.33 9.02
N ASN A 112 1.16 -2.42 9.80
CA ASN A 112 1.77 -2.52 11.12
C ASN A 112 3.28 -2.25 11.10
N MET A 113 4.02 -2.71 10.08
CA MET A 113 5.44 -2.40 9.94
C MET A 113 5.69 -0.90 9.79
N ARG A 114 4.81 -0.18 9.08
CA ARG A 114 4.90 1.28 8.94
C ARG A 114 4.56 2.01 10.25
N TYR A 115 3.63 1.48 11.04
CA TYR A 115 3.29 2.00 12.36
C TYR A 115 4.29 1.62 13.46
N ARG A 116 5.28 0.77 13.16
CA ARG A 116 6.31 0.37 14.14
C ARG A 116 7.14 1.54 14.64
N ASP A 117 7.31 2.57 13.81
CA ASP A 117 8.05 3.78 14.16
C ASP A 117 7.17 4.83 14.88
N ALA A 118 5.85 4.61 14.93
CA ALA A 118 4.95 5.45 15.70
C ALA A 118 5.20 5.24 17.20
N SER A 119 5.42 6.34 17.92
CA SER A 119 5.69 6.33 19.35
C SER A 119 4.88 7.40 20.06
N ASN A 120 4.54 7.12 21.32
CA ASN A 120 3.78 8.01 22.19
C ASN A 120 2.43 8.50 21.61
N PRO A 121 1.48 7.59 21.31
CA PRO A 121 1.51 6.16 21.61
C PRO A 121 2.06 5.31 20.46
N GLY A 122 2.46 4.07 20.78
CA GLY A 122 2.62 3.04 19.76
C GLY A 122 1.26 2.68 19.15
N VAL A 123 1.25 2.34 17.86
CA VAL A 123 0.01 1.97 17.14
C VAL A 123 0.11 0.54 16.65
N ARG A 124 -0.95 -0.24 16.87
CA ARG A 124 -1.07 -1.61 16.37
C ARG A 124 -2.43 -1.85 15.76
N LEU A 125 -2.46 -2.21 14.49
CA LEU A 125 -3.66 -2.66 13.80
C LEU A 125 -3.92 -4.14 14.10
N LEU A 126 -5.16 -4.48 14.41
CA LEU A 126 -5.63 -5.84 14.63
C LEU A 126 -6.77 -6.12 13.64
N LEU A 127 -6.56 -7.05 12.71
CA LEU A 127 -7.63 -7.52 11.83
C LEU A 127 -8.62 -8.34 12.67
N THR A 128 -9.84 -7.83 12.85
CA THR A 128 -10.88 -8.48 13.68
C THR A 128 -11.90 -9.25 12.87
N GLY A 129 -12.12 -8.88 11.62
CA GLY A 129 -13.06 -9.57 10.76
C GLY A 129 -12.94 -9.16 9.30
N VAL A 130 -13.47 -10.03 8.44
CA VAL A 130 -13.57 -9.79 7.01
C VAL A 130 -14.96 -10.21 6.56
N GLU A 131 -15.64 -9.31 5.86
CA GLU A 131 -16.90 -9.60 5.19
C GLU A 131 -16.69 -9.63 3.68
N LYS A 132 -17.20 -10.67 3.03
CA LYS A 132 -17.26 -10.74 1.58
C LYS A 132 -18.67 -10.32 1.17
N ALA A 133 -18.80 -9.11 0.64
CA ALA A 133 -20.09 -8.55 0.27
C ALA A 133 -20.60 -9.22 -1.02
N GLU A 134 -21.62 -10.07 -0.89
CA GLU A 134 -22.33 -10.60 -2.06
C GLU A 134 -23.38 -9.62 -2.59
N ASN A 135 -23.95 -8.84 -1.67
CA ASN A 135 -24.90 -7.79 -2.01
C ASN A 135 -24.51 -6.47 -1.34
N GLU A 136 -24.47 -5.43 -2.15
CA GLU A 136 -23.87 -4.14 -1.85
C GLU A 136 -24.95 -3.08 -1.73
N TYR A 137 -25.96 -3.33 -0.89
CA TYR A 137 -27.12 -2.43 -0.74
C TYR A 137 -26.75 -1.00 -0.28
N TYR A 138 -25.56 -0.83 0.27
CA TYR A 138 -25.00 0.44 0.71
C TYR A 138 -24.28 1.22 -0.42
N VAL A 139 -24.09 0.60 -1.59
CA VAL A 139 -23.43 1.21 -2.74
C VAL A 139 -24.47 1.84 -3.67
N VAL A 140 -24.31 3.13 -3.94
CA VAL A 140 -25.10 3.85 -4.94
C VAL A 140 -24.26 3.95 -6.21
N THR A 141 -24.44 3.00 -7.14
CA THR A 141 -23.82 3.09 -8.48
C THR A 141 -24.72 3.88 -9.43
N PRO A 142 -24.19 4.88 -10.16
CA PRO A 142 -24.85 5.45 -11.33
C PRO A 142 -25.23 4.38 -12.36
N GLN A 143 -26.34 4.58 -13.07
CA GLN A 143 -26.74 3.66 -14.14
C GLN A 143 -25.72 3.69 -15.29
N GLY A 144 -25.02 2.56 -15.50
CA GLY A 144 -24.03 2.39 -16.58
C GLY A 144 -22.58 2.37 -16.12
N ASP A 145 -22.33 2.33 -14.81
CA ASP A 145 -20.97 2.40 -14.28
C ASP A 145 -20.20 1.07 -14.29
N ASP A 146 -18.88 1.17 -14.36
CA ASP A 146 -17.93 0.06 -14.49
C ASP A 146 -17.69 -0.73 -13.18
N GLY A 147 -18.47 -0.41 -12.14
CA GLY A 147 -18.58 -1.21 -10.93
C GLY A 147 -17.67 -0.78 -9.79
N TYR A 148 -16.91 0.31 -9.94
CA TYR A 148 -16.20 0.89 -8.81
C TYR A 148 -17.14 1.79 -7.98
N LEU A 149 -16.98 1.73 -6.66
CA LEU A 149 -17.60 2.65 -5.73
C LEU A 149 -17.10 4.07 -6.01
N PHE A 150 -17.95 4.94 -6.53
CA PHE A 150 -17.66 6.36 -6.63
C PHE A 150 -17.80 6.98 -5.24
N ASP A 151 -16.70 7.52 -4.74
CA ASP A 151 -16.72 8.39 -3.57
C ASP A 151 -17.07 9.80 -4.05
N ASP A 152 -18.35 10.16 -3.94
CA ASP A 152 -18.82 11.53 -4.16
C ASP A 152 -18.28 12.42 -3.01
N GLY A 153 -17.06 12.95 -3.19
CA GLY A 153 -16.37 13.81 -2.22
C GLY A 153 -17.06 15.13 -1.86
#